data_AF-A0A497E352-F1
#
_entry.id   AF-A0A497E352-F1
#
_cell.length_a   1.000
_cell.length_b   1.000
_cell.length_c   1.000
_cell.angle_alpha   90.00
_cell.angle_beta   90.00
_cell.angle_gamma   90.00
#
_symmetry.space_group_name_H-M   'P 1'
#
loop_
_entity.id
_entity.type
_entity.pdbx_description
1 polymer ?
#
loop_
_entity_poly.entity_id
_entity_poly.type
_entity_poly.pdbx_seq_one_letter_code
_entity_poly.pdbx_strand_id
1 'polypeptide(L)'
;MFPVQGWITSRYGWRKDPFTGKREFHPAIDICAPWGTPVRAAAQGRVVYAGWKDAYGLMIRIRDGYGYYTVYGHLSKILVKRGVG
;
A
#
# COMPACT_ATOMS: atom_id res chain seq x y z
N MET A 1 -11.89 -4.74 4.72
CA MET A 1 -11.31 -4.27 6.01
C MET A 1 -10.21 -3.25 5.71
N PHE A 2 -10.03 -2.20 6.52
CA PHE A 2 -8.87 -1.31 6.37
C PHE A 2 -7.57 -2.05 6.76
N PRO A 3 -6.47 -1.90 6.00
CA PRO A 3 -5.25 -2.66 6.22
C PRO A 3 -4.43 -2.18 7.41
N VAL A 4 -4.67 -0.95 7.89
CA VAL A 4 -4.01 -0.37 9.06
C VAL A 4 -4.97 0.59 9.75
N GLN A 5 -4.85 0.72 11.08
CA GLN A 5 -5.58 1.72 11.85
C GLN A 5 -4.81 3.04 11.82
N GLY A 6 -5.45 4.10 11.31
CA GLY A 6 -4.82 5.40 11.12
C GLY A 6 -5.77 6.39 10.46
N TRP A 7 -5.23 7.50 9.98
CA TRP A 7 -6.01 8.61 9.40
C TRP A 7 -5.71 8.73 7.92
N ILE A 8 -6.75 8.86 7.09
CA ILE A 8 -6.56 9.07 5.64
C ILE A 8 -6.01 10.49 5.43
N THR A 9 -4.77 10.59 4.97
CA THR A 9 -4.12 11.87 4.64
C THR A 9 -4.25 12.20 3.16
N SER A 10 -4.37 11.19 2.29
CA SER A 10 -4.64 11.40 0.87
C SER A 10 -5.64 10.37 0.35
N ARG A 11 -6.69 10.84 -0.31
CA ARG A 11 -7.70 10.00 -0.94
C ARG A 11 -7.26 9.60 -2.35
N TYR A 12 -7.89 8.56 -2.88
CA TYR A 12 -7.80 8.22 -4.29
C TYR A 12 -8.40 9.32 -5.16
N GLY A 13 -7.77 9.58 -6.31
CA GLY A 13 -8.30 10.48 -7.33
C GLY A 13 -7.43 11.71 -7.58
N TRP A 14 -8.00 12.70 -8.25
CA TRP A 14 -7.30 13.94 -8.58
C TRP A 14 -7.07 14.78 -7.33
N ARG A 15 -5.82 15.17 -7.11
CA ARG A 15 -5.40 16.07 -6.03
C ARG A 15 -4.41 17.10 -6.55
N LYS A 16 -4.15 18.11 -5.72
CA LYS A 16 -3.06 19.05 -5.95
C LYS A 16 -1.76 18.43 -5.43
N ASP A 17 -0.76 18.33 -6.30
CA ASP A 17 0.59 17.91 -5.96
C ASP A 17 1.15 18.87 -4.89
N PRO A 18 1.58 18.35 -3.73
CA PRO A 18 2.05 19.20 -2.62
C PRO A 18 3.41 19.87 -2.89
N PHE A 19 4.17 19.39 -3.88
CA PHE A 19 5.50 19.92 -4.24
C PHE A 19 5.41 20.89 -5.43
N THR A 20 4.64 20.54 -6.46
CA THR A 20 4.56 21.33 -7.71
C THR A 20 3.32 22.21 -7.80
N GLY A 21 2.31 21.97 -6.97
CA GLY A 21 1.01 22.65 -7.01
C GLY A 21 0.16 22.30 -8.24
N LYS A 22 0.64 21.42 -9.12
CA LYS A 22 -0.11 20.96 -10.31
C LYS A 22 -1.13 19.90 -9.93
N ARG A 23 -2.07 19.62 -10.83
CA ARG A 23 -3.04 18.56 -10.62
C ARG A 23 -2.40 17.21 -10.95
N GLU A 24 -2.36 16.31 -9.97
CA GLU A 24 -1.82 14.96 -10.06
C GLU A 24 -2.93 13.95 -9.75
N PHE A 25 -2.93 12.81 -10.44
CA PHE A 25 -3.83 11.71 -10.10
C PHE A 25 -3.16 10.77 -9.11
N HIS A 26 -3.78 10.59 -7.94
CA HIS A 26 -3.31 9.67 -6.91
C HIS A 26 -4.04 8.31 -7.03
N PRO A 27 -3.38 7.25 -7.51
CA PRO A 27 -4.01 5.95 -7.73
C PRO A 27 -4.11 5.09 -6.45
N ALA A 28 -3.92 5.68 -5.27
CA ALA A 28 -3.90 4.98 -3.99
C ALA A 28 -4.60 5.79 -2.88
N ILE A 29 -4.65 5.22 -1.68
CA ILE A 29 -5.09 5.90 -0.45
C ILE A 29 -3.91 5.90 0.51
N ASP A 30 -3.54 7.08 1.00
CA ASP A 30 -2.49 7.22 2.02
C ASP A 30 -3.13 7.25 3.39
N ILE A 31 -2.70 6.33 4.25
CA ILE A 31 -3.15 6.23 5.64
C ILE A 31 -1.93 6.49 6.53
N CYS A 32 -1.96 7.60 7.26
CA CYS A 32 -0.93 7.93 8.22
C CYS A 32 -1.07 7.04 9.46
N ALA A 33 0.02 6.37 9.82
CA ALA A 33 0.15 5.55 11.01
C ALA A 33 1.59 5.68 11.56
N PRO A 34 1.80 5.52 12.88
CA PRO A 34 3.14 5.48 13.46
C PRO A 34 4.06 4.44 12.82
N TRP A 35 5.37 4.68 12.85
CA TRP A 35 6.35 3.73 12.33
C TRP A 35 6.23 2.37 13.04
N GLY A 36 6.20 1.29 12.25
CA GLY A 36 6.09 -0.07 12.79
C GLY A 36 4.67 -0.52 13.14
N THR A 37 3.63 0.30 12.91
CA THR A 37 2.25 -0.15 13.06
C THR A 37 1.97 -1.36 12.16
N PRO A 38 1.36 -2.44 12.68
CA PRO A 38 1.05 -3.62 11.89
C PRO A 38 0.11 -3.32 10.71
N VAL A 39 0.52 -3.75 9.52
CA VAL A 39 -0.31 -3.72 8.31
C VAL A 39 -0.80 -5.13 8.01
N ARG A 40 -2.11 -5.29 7.85
CA ARG A 40 -2.77 -6.56 7.54
C ARG A 40 -3.30 -6.55 6.11
N ALA A 41 -3.38 -7.73 5.51
CA ALA A 41 -4.02 -7.89 4.23
C ALA A 41 -5.50 -7.47 4.33
N ALA A 42 -5.95 -6.67 3.36
CA ALA A 42 -7.31 -6.14 3.29
C ALA A 42 -8.32 -7.21 2.85
N ALA A 43 -7.83 -8.23 2.14
CA ALA A 43 -8.55 -9.40 1.66
C ALA A 43 -7.58 -10.60 1.56
N GLN A 44 -8.14 -11.80 1.49
CA GLN A 44 -7.37 -13.03 1.27
C GLN A 44 -6.74 -13.04 -0.14
N GLY A 45 -5.52 -13.57 -0.24
CA GLY A 45 -4.82 -13.69 -1.51
C GLY A 45 -3.37 -14.14 -1.34
N ARG A 46 -2.68 -14.29 -2.48
CA ARG A 46 -1.29 -14.75 -2.53
C ARG A 46 -0.32 -13.60 -2.69
N VAL A 47 0.74 -13.57 -1.89
CA VAL A 47 1.85 -12.63 -2.05
C VAL A 47 2.58 -12.92 -3.36
N VAL A 48 2.46 -12.01 -4.33
CA VAL A 48 3.14 -12.12 -5.64
C VAL A 48 4.45 -11.33 -5.69
N TYR A 49 4.62 -10.39 -4.76
CA TYR A 49 5.85 -9.60 -4.60
C TYR A 49 6.03 -9.17 -3.14
N ALA A 50 7.27 -9.19 -2.66
CA ALA A 50 7.68 -8.70 -1.34
C ALA A 50 9.15 -8.25 -1.42
N GLY A 51 9.41 -6.94 -1.36
CA GLY A 51 10.76 -6.39 -1.50
C GLY A 51 10.78 -4.87 -1.69
N TRP A 52 11.95 -4.31 -2.02
CA TRP A 52 12.10 -2.88 -2.33
C TRP A 52 11.71 -2.54 -3.76
N LYS A 53 10.83 -1.55 -3.95
CA LYS A 53 10.35 -1.11 -5.26
C LYS A 53 10.27 0.41 -5.39
N ASP A 54 11.30 1.01 -5.99
CA ASP A 54 11.32 2.41 -6.45
C ASP A 54 10.65 3.39 -5.45
N ALA A 55 9.68 4.18 -5.91
CA ALA A 55 8.95 5.16 -5.11
C ALA A 55 8.13 4.56 -3.97
N TYR A 56 7.80 3.25 -4.01
CA TYR A 56 7.05 2.59 -2.94
C TYR A 56 7.93 2.19 -1.74
N GLY A 57 9.26 2.20 -1.88
CA GLY A 57 10.17 1.65 -0.86
C GLY A 57 9.91 0.16 -0.62
N LEU A 58 9.92 -0.29 0.65
CA LEU A 58 9.52 -1.66 0.97
C LEU A 58 8.03 -1.85 0.71
N MET A 59 7.72 -2.81 -0.15
CA MET A 59 6.39 -3.02 -0.69
C MET A 59 6.01 -4.50 -0.75
N ILE A 60 4.73 -4.78 -0.50
CA ILE A 60 4.09 -6.08 -0.71
C ILE A 60 2.97 -5.92 -1.74
N ARG A 61 2.90 -6.84 -2.71
CA ARG A 61 1.77 -6.98 -3.64
C ARG A 61 1.10 -8.33 -3.46
N ILE A 62 -0.21 -8.32 -3.24
CA ILE A 62 -1.05 -9.51 -3.06
C ILE A 62 -2.01 -9.61 -4.25
N ARG A 63 -2.19 -10.81 -4.80
CA ARG A 63 -3.23 -11.12 -5.79
C ARG A 63 -4.34 -11.93 -5.15
N ASP A 64 -5.59 -11.51 -5.27
CA ASP A 64 -6.73 -12.30 -4.80
C ASP A 64 -7.13 -13.40 -5.79
N GLY A 65 -8.16 -14.18 -5.43
CA GLY A 65 -8.69 -15.25 -6.28
C GLY A 65 -9.43 -14.77 -7.54
N TYR A 66 -9.80 -13.49 -7.61
CA TYR A 66 -10.53 -12.88 -8.71
C TYR A 66 -9.60 -12.16 -9.70
N GLY A 67 -8.30 -12.09 -9.40
CA GLY A 67 -7.28 -11.50 -10.26
C GLY A 67 -6.96 -10.03 -9.95
N TYR A 68 -7.56 -9.45 -8.92
CA TYR A 68 -7.22 -8.10 -8.46
C TYR A 68 -5.92 -8.10 -7.66
N TYR A 69 -5.26 -6.94 -7.63
CA TYR A 69 -4.04 -6.73 -6.87
C TYR A 69 -4.23 -5.66 -5.82
N THR A 70 -3.73 -5.93 -4.62
CA THR A 70 -3.60 -4.93 -3.55
C THR A 70 -2.13 -4.71 -3.26
N VAL A 71 -1.74 -3.43 -3.15
CA VAL A 71 -0.36 -3.00 -2.92
C VAL A 71 -0.27 -2.31 -1.55
N TYR A 72 0.76 -2.67 -0.78
CA TYR A 72 1.10 -2.04 0.49
C TYR A 72 2.51 -1.48 0.36
N GLY A 73 2.64 -0.17 0.19
CA GLY A 73 3.92 0.53 0.08
C GLY A 73 4.35 1.16 1.41
N HIS A 74 5.56 1.72 1.41
CA HIS A 74 6.16 2.47 2.52
C HIS A 74 6.23 1.69 3.85
N LEU A 75 6.39 0.37 3.76
CA LEU A 75 6.50 -0.48 4.94
C LEU A 75 7.85 -0.24 5.64
N SER A 76 7.87 -0.33 6.97
CA SER A 76 9.11 -0.31 7.73
C SER A 76 9.84 -1.67 7.70
N LYS A 77 9.07 -2.75 7.58
CA LYS A 77 9.56 -4.13 7.57
C LYS A 77 8.57 -5.03 6.84
N ILE A 78 9.09 -6.05 6.15
CA ILE A 78 8.31 -7.10 5.51
C ILE A 78 8.40 -8.38 6.36
N LEU A 79 7.26 -8.94 6.73
CA LEU A 79 7.16 -10.14 7.57
C LEU A 79 6.74 -11.41 6.80
N VAL A 80 6.44 -11.28 5.50
CA VAL A 80 6.01 -12.38 4.63
C VAL A 80 6.89 -12.47 3.39
N LYS A 81 6.95 -13.65 2.78
CA LYS A 81 7.69 -13.89 1.55
C LYS A 81 6.75 -14.07 0.37
N ARG A 82 7.25 -13.84 -0.85
CA ARG A 82 6.54 -14.22 -2.08
C ARG A 82 6.13 -15.70 -2.02
N GLY A 83 4.91 -16.00 -2.45
CA GLY A 83 4.36 -17.34 -2.52
C GLY A 83 3.45 -17.71 -1.35
N VAL A 84 3.54 -17.01 -0.22
CA VAL A 84 2.65 -17.16 0.95
C VAL A 84 1.23 -16.73 0.57
N GLY A 85 0.22 -17.43 1.09
CA GLY A 85 -1.20 -17.13 0.92
C GLY A 85 -1.96 -17.25 2.23
#